data_AF-A0A1H6MSB2-F1
#
_entry.id   AF-A0A1H6MSB2-F1
#
_cell.length_a   1.000
_cell.length_b   1.000
_cell.length_c   1.000
_cell.angle_alpha   90.00
_cell.angle_beta   90.00
_cell.angle_gamma   90.00
#
_symmetry.space_group_name_H-M   'P 1'
#
loop_
_entity.id
_entity.type
_entity.pdbx_description
1 polymer ?
#
loop_
_entity_poly.entity_id
_entity_poly.type
_entity_poly.pdbx_seq_one_letter_code
_entity_poly.pdbx_strand_id
1 'polypeptide(L)'
;MNAPGKQSVLCQPYPCYLALADSEAERQQAYRDLFKAEVNEALLCDIRSAVKSGMALGNDRFKQEVADLTGRRQQMGQRGRPEGWRKQV
;
A
#
# COMPACT_ATOMS: atom_id res chain seq x y z
N MET A 1 19.95 5.41 2.67
CA MET A 1 19.21 5.35 3.93
C MET A 1 18.67 3.94 3.90
N ASN A 2 19.51 2.96 4.25
CA ASN A 2 19.38 1.53 3.89
C ASN A 2 19.63 1.24 2.41
N ALA A 3 18.65 0.78 1.63
CA ALA A 3 18.85 0.22 0.28
C ALA A 3 19.74 1.02 -0.69
N PRO A 4 19.58 2.35 -0.88
CA PRO A 4 20.44 3.13 -1.77
C PRO A 4 21.72 3.65 -1.10
N GLY A 5 22.05 3.22 0.12
CA GLY A 5 23.25 3.67 0.87
C GLY A 5 23.28 5.14 1.30
N LYS A 6 22.33 5.97 0.87
CA LYS A 6 22.31 7.42 1.17
C LYS A 6 22.39 7.74 2.68
N GLN A 7 23.35 8.53 3.10
CA GLN A 7 23.41 8.96 4.50
C GLN A 7 22.26 9.92 4.82
N SER A 8 21.75 9.84 6.06
CA SER A 8 20.78 10.80 6.59
C SER A 8 21.02 10.97 8.07
N VAL A 9 21.04 12.22 8.52
CA VAL A 9 21.18 12.59 9.93
C VAL A 9 19.97 12.22 10.78
N LEU A 10 18.82 11.94 10.16
CA LEU A 10 17.56 11.61 10.84
C LEU A 10 17.35 10.11 11.01
N CYS A 11 18.18 9.26 10.39
CA CYS A 11 17.95 7.83 10.33
C CYS A 11 19.15 7.06 10.84
N GLN A 12 18.89 6.15 11.79
CA GLN A 12 19.87 5.22 12.31
C GLN A 12 19.55 3.80 11.81
N PRO A 13 20.56 2.99 11.45
CA PRO A 13 20.35 1.59 11.06
C PRO A 13 19.70 0.80 12.20
N TYR A 14 18.59 0.12 11.91
CA TYR A 14 17.91 -0.71 12.90
C TYR A 14 18.59 -2.09 13.02
N PRO A 15 18.56 -2.77 14.18
CA PRO A 15 19.23 -4.06 14.37
C PRO A 15 18.87 -5.13 13.33
N CYS A 16 17.60 -5.20 12.90
CA CYS A 16 17.19 -6.16 11.86
C CYS A 16 17.84 -5.90 10.50
N TYR A 17 18.15 -4.64 10.19
CA TYR A 17 18.88 -4.28 8.97
C TYR A 17 20.37 -4.61 9.10
N LEU A 18 20.96 -4.34 10.26
CA LEU A 18 22.36 -4.68 10.55
C LEU A 18 22.61 -6.19 10.52
N ALA A 19 21.62 -6.99 10.93
CA ALA A 19 21.69 -8.45 10.92
C ALA A 19 21.67 -9.08 9.51
N LEU A 20 21.42 -8.31 8.45
CA LEU A 20 21.34 -8.86 7.09
C LEU A 20 22.70 -9.29 6.52
N ALA A 21 23.79 -8.61 6.93
CA ALA A 21 25.17 -8.91 6.54
C ALA A 21 26.16 -8.04 7.32
N ASP A 22 27.43 -8.43 7.32
CA ASP A 22 28.48 -7.73 8.05
C ASP A 22 28.97 -6.47 7.33
N SER A 23 29.09 -6.51 6.00
CA SER A 23 29.49 -5.34 5.22
C SER A 23 28.31 -4.48 4.79
N GLU A 24 28.53 -3.18 4.62
CA GLU A 24 27.49 -2.27 4.16
C GLU A 24 26.99 -2.63 2.75
N ALA A 25 27.90 -2.97 1.84
CA ALA A 25 27.56 -3.33 0.46
C ALA A 25 26.68 -4.58 0.41
N GLU A 26 27.02 -5.62 1.19
CA GLU A 26 26.23 -6.84 1.28
C GLU A 26 24.88 -6.59 1.94
N ARG A 27 24.81 -5.78 3.00
CA ARG A 27 23.52 -5.41 3.62
C ARG A 27 22.58 -4.73 2.63
N GLN A 28 23.11 -3.77 1.87
CA GLN A 28 22.33 -3.08 0.85
C GLN A 28 21.83 -4.07 -0.22
N GLN A 29 22.67 -5.01 -0.64
CA GLN A 29 22.28 -6.02 -1.62
C GLN A 29 21.24 -6.99 -1.06
N ALA A 30 21.48 -7.58 0.11
CA ALA A 30 20.55 -8.47 0.80
C ALA A 30 19.18 -7.80 1.02
N TYR A 31 19.19 -6.52 1.41
CA TYR A 31 17.95 -5.76 1.57
C TYR A 31 17.21 -5.55 0.24
N ARG A 32 17.90 -5.27 -0.86
CA ARG A 32 17.28 -5.18 -2.20
C ARG A 32 16.69 -6.52 -2.63
N ASP A 33 17.36 -7.61 -2.27
CA ASP A 33 16.97 -8.97 -2.66
C ASP A 33 15.64 -9.40 -2.01
N LEU A 34 15.31 -8.87 -0.83
CA LEU A 34 14.00 -9.05 -0.21
C LEU A 34 12.84 -8.54 -1.10
N PHE A 35 13.11 -7.63 -2.03
CA PHE A 35 12.12 -7.02 -2.93
C PHE A 35 12.29 -7.46 -4.39
N LYS A 36 13.16 -8.44 -4.68
CA LYS A 36 13.32 -8.98 -6.06
C LYS A 36 12.10 -9.78 -6.52
N ALA A 37 11.31 -10.32 -5.59
CA ALA A 37 10.08 -11.00 -5.94
C ALA A 37 9.10 -10.01 -6.58
N GLU A 38 8.64 -10.34 -7.80
CA GLU A 38 7.66 -9.51 -8.49
C GLU A 38 6.36 -9.47 -7.68
N VAL A 39 5.92 -8.26 -7.36
CA VAL A 39 4.59 -8.04 -6.82
C VAL A 39 3.60 -8.23 -7.96
N ASN A 40 2.58 -9.08 -7.76
CA ASN A 40 1.55 -9.33 -8.76
C ASN A 40 0.95 -8.00 -9.25
N GLU A 41 0.93 -7.78 -10.57
CA GLU A 41 0.39 -6.56 -11.19
C GLU A 41 -1.07 -6.29 -10.82
N ALA A 42 -1.88 -7.32 -10.60
CA ALA A 42 -3.25 -7.17 -10.12
C ALA A 42 -3.28 -6.54 -8.72
N LEU A 43 -2.41 -7.01 -7.82
CA LEU A 43 -2.27 -6.44 -6.48
C LEU A 43 -1.76 -4.99 -6.53
N LEU A 44 -0.83 -4.68 -7.43
CA LEU A 44 -0.38 -3.30 -7.64
C LEU A 44 -1.52 -2.41 -8.14
N CYS A 45 -2.37 -2.91 -9.04
CA CYS A 45 -3.56 -2.22 -9.52
C CYS A 45 -4.54 -1.92 -8.37
N ASP A 46 -4.78 -2.90 -7.50
CA ASP A 46 -5.63 -2.76 -6.32
C ASP A 46 -5.07 -1.73 -5.34
N ILE A 47 -3.77 -1.78 -5.04
CA ILE A 47 -3.08 -0.79 -4.19
C ILE A 47 -3.25 0.62 -4.77
N ARG A 48 -2.95 0.80 -6.06
CA ARG A 48 -3.07 2.10 -6.73
C ARG A 48 -4.50 2.62 -6.68
N SER A 49 -5.48 1.75 -6.90
CA SER A 49 -6.91 2.12 -6.88
C SER A 49 -7.38 2.49 -5.48
N ALA A 50 -7.01 1.72 -4.46
CA ALA A 50 -7.31 1.98 -3.06
C ALA A 50 -6.70 3.31 -2.60
N VAL A 51 -5.41 3.53 -2.86
CA VAL A 51 -4.71 4.78 -2.52
C VAL A 51 -5.33 5.98 -3.22
N LYS A 52 -5.61 5.88 -4.54
CA LYS A 52 -6.19 6.97 -5.31
C LYS A 52 -7.60 7.35 -4.85
N SER A 53 -8.38 6.39 -4.38
CA SER A 53 -9.75 6.60 -3.90
C SER A 53 -9.85 6.91 -2.41
N GLY A 54 -8.76 6.71 -1.65
CA GLY A 54 -8.77 6.82 -0.19
C GLY A 54 -9.58 5.71 0.50
N MET A 55 -9.70 4.55 -0.14
CA MET A 55 -10.47 3.40 0.35
C MET A 55 -9.54 2.29 0.86
N ALA A 56 -10.08 1.38 1.67
CA ALA A 56 -9.32 0.26 2.20
C ALA A 56 -8.93 -0.75 1.09
N LEU A 57 -7.68 -1.21 1.14
CA LEU A 57 -7.16 -2.32 0.33
C LEU A 57 -7.52 -3.66 1.00
N GLY A 58 -7.95 -4.65 0.22
CA GLY A 58 -8.22 -6.00 0.71
C GLY A 58 -9.56 -6.55 0.24
N ASN A 59 -9.99 -7.65 0.85
CA ASN A 59 -11.27 -8.28 0.57
C ASN A 59 -12.45 -7.50 1.20
N ASP A 60 -13.66 -7.86 0.82
CA ASP A 60 -14.87 -7.14 1.24
C ASP A 60 -15.12 -7.23 2.75
N ARG A 61 -14.77 -8.37 3.36
CA ARG A 61 -14.82 -8.54 4.82
C ARG A 61 -13.94 -7.50 5.52
N PHE A 62 -12.69 -7.38 5.12
CA PHE A 62 -11.75 -6.42 5.71
C PHE A 62 -12.23 -4.98 5.49
N LYS A 63 -12.71 -4.65 4.28
CA LYS A 63 -13.27 -3.32 3.99
C LYS A 63 -14.46 -3.01 4.90
N GLN A 64 -15.31 -3.99 5.19
CA GLN A 64 -16.43 -3.82 6.12
C GLN A 64 -15.93 -3.60 7.56
N GLU A 65 -14.97 -4.40 8.03
CA GLU A 65 -14.38 -4.23 9.37
C GLU A 65 -13.78 -2.82 9.55
N VAL A 66 -13.05 -2.31 8.56
CA VAL A 66 -12.52 -0.93 8.60
C VAL A 66 -13.64 0.10 8.56
N ALA A 67 -14.71 -0.16 7.79
CA ALA A 67 -15.86 0.74 7.75
C ALA A 67 -16.58 0.83 9.10
N ASP A 68 -16.76 -0.31 9.77
CA ASP A 68 -17.40 -0.39 11.08
C ASP A 68 -16.55 0.30 12.16
N LEU A 69 -15.22 0.10 12.13
CA LEU A 69 -14.29 0.74 13.07
C LEU A 69 -14.20 2.26 12.89
N THR A 70 -14.29 2.75 11.65
CA THR A 70 -14.11 4.18 11.34
C THR A 70 -15.42 4.95 11.25
N GLY A 71 -16.56 4.25 11.17
CA GLY A 71 -17.86 4.84 10.86
C GLY A 71 -17.94 5.46 9.47
N ARG A 72 -16.99 5.14 8.57
CA ARG A 72 -16.90 5.71 7.21
C ARG A 72 -16.92 4.60 6.19
N ARG A 73 -17.61 4.81 5.07
CA ARG A 73 -17.60 3.87 3.95
C ARG A 73 -16.16 3.66 3.45
N GLN A 74 -15.76 2.40 3.30
CA GLN A 74 -14.44 1.98 2.77
C GLN A 74 -14.53 1.22 1.44
N GLN A 75 -15.66 1.35 0.75
CA GLN A 75 -15.92 0.76 -0.56
C GLN A 75 -16.35 1.85 -1.54
N MET A 76 -16.04 1.67 -2.82
CA MET A 76 -16.45 2.62 -3.85
C MET A 76 -17.97 2.59 -4.03
N GLY A 77 -18.62 3.74 -3.94
CA GLY A 77 -20.04 3.86 -4.31
C GLY A 77 -20.26 3.90 -5.82
N GLN A 78 -21.51 3.74 -6.25
CA GLN A 78 -21.86 4.01 -7.64
C GLN A 78 -21.56 5.48 -7.98
N ARG A 79 -20.78 5.68 -9.04
CA ARG A 79 -20.43 7.01 -9.55
C ARG A 79 -21.53 7.50 -10.47
N GLY A 80 -21.93 8.75 -10.31
CA GLY A 80 -22.93 9.39 -11.17
C GLY A 80 -24.14 9.90 -10.40
N ARG A 81 -24.86 10.85 -11.00
CA ARG A 81 -26.11 11.36 -10.44
C ARG A 81 -27.20 10.29 -10.65
N PRO A 82 -28.03 9.98 -9.64
CA PRO A 82 -29.20 9.14 -9.82
C PRO A 82 -30.09 9.66 -10.96
N GLU A 83 -30.75 8.76 -11.67
CA GLU A 83 -31.72 9.18 -12.68
C GLU A 83 -32.85 9.98 -12.05
N GLY A 84 -33.14 11.14 -12.66
CA GLY A 84 -34.21 12.01 -12.21
C GLY A 84 -35.56 11.49 -12.69
N TRP A 85 -36.60 11.77 -11.91
CA TRP A 85 -38.00 11.41 -12.15
C TRP A 85 -38.57 11.79 -13.54
N ARG A 86 -37.91 12.70 -14.28
CA ARG A 86 -38.36 13.18 -15.61
C ARG A 86 -38.08 12.24 -16.79
N LYS A 87 -37.40 11.11 -16.58
CA LYS A 87 -37.09 10.15 -17.67
C LYS A 87 -38.06 8.96 -17.78
N GLN A 88 -39.13 8.96 -17.00
CA GLN A 88 -40.25 8.03 -17.19
C GLN A 88 -41.24 8.64 -18.20
N VAL A 89 -40.86 8.68 -19.49
CA VAL A 89 -41.75 8.97 -20.62
C VAL A 89 -41.48 7.95 -21.71
#